data_AF-A0A8J6C157-F1
#
_entry.id   AF-A0A8J6C157-F1
#
_cell.length_a   1.000
_cell.length_b   1.000
_cell.length_c   1.000
_cell.angle_alpha   90.00
_cell.angle_beta   90.00
_cell.angle_gamma   90.00
#
_symmetry.space_group_name_H-M   'P 1'
#
loop_
_entity.id
_entity.type
_entity.pdbx_description
1 polymer ?
#
loop_
_entity_poly.entity_id
_entity_poly.type
_entity_poly.pdbx_seq_one_letter_code
_entity_poly.pdbx_strand_id
1 'polypeptide(L)'
;MAMRERPLARDEYALQDLWPAHAMLGISQLLALREVEGLEECYHLGHHVVRRFDVMGVVVDFDVKANPRGGHRLLFALDDGSAVVNCLAWRNDPPAGRERELPLGSLLRVKGRMSTFREQRQLVAFEILPERDPLAEPLRWLELERLWRGVYSADPRPTIAALVKCKRGERGGPRGDGGLTRAAQAVLTGADVAPPPELVAVRDAIVRMIRRAPERPAAACEAANGDETLPASCRNDVACATEARLPPPLSPPFSFAYSSLLDERCEVFLQALRSAAPVAATAATADGAARRGDGGGGDRLHAAAKALVQRAVHSLKTDGVLELVDADADAYAPFDAERQLLPAILRHVARAAGRCDGDITLARLRAELQQHERHAFVVSDATLRTAVEVLLERSQLYETGRDVYRAL
;
A
#
# COMPACT_ATOMS: atom_id res chain seq x y z
N MET A 1 -36.80 5.84 -26.78
CA MET A 1 -37.29 6.50 -25.55
C MET A 1 -36.21 6.32 -24.49
N ALA A 2 -35.31 7.29 -24.31
CA ALA A 2 -34.20 7.17 -23.36
C ALA A 2 -34.78 7.11 -21.94
N MET A 3 -34.58 5.97 -21.26
CA MET A 3 -35.00 5.80 -19.87
C MET A 3 -34.31 6.91 -19.07
N ARG A 4 -35.09 7.84 -18.51
CA ARG A 4 -34.56 8.96 -17.74
C ARG A 4 -34.00 8.38 -16.45
N GLU A 5 -32.70 8.18 -16.45
CA GLU A 5 -31.98 7.56 -15.36
C GLU A 5 -32.22 8.31 -14.06
N ARG A 6 -32.65 7.59 -13.02
CA ARG A 6 -32.88 8.17 -11.71
C ARG A 6 -31.53 8.63 -11.12
N PRO A 7 -31.43 9.84 -10.56
CA PRO A 7 -30.26 10.25 -9.81
C PRO A 7 -30.06 9.31 -8.60
N LEU A 8 -28.80 8.95 -8.33
CA LEU A 8 -28.41 8.17 -7.17
C LEU A 8 -28.93 8.84 -5.88
N ALA A 9 -29.39 8.04 -4.93
CA ALA A 9 -29.83 8.54 -3.64
C ALA A 9 -28.62 8.98 -2.79
N ARG A 10 -28.83 9.93 -1.86
CA ARG A 10 -27.73 10.49 -1.05
C ARG A 10 -26.97 9.44 -0.24
N ASP A 11 -27.68 8.42 0.24
CA ASP A 11 -27.13 7.28 0.98
C ASP A 11 -26.32 6.32 0.09
N GLU A 12 -26.54 6.34 -1.24
CA GLU A 12 -25.80 5.53 -2.20
C GLU A 12 -24.45 6.15 -2.60
N TYR A 13 -24.24 7.45 -2.36
CA TYR A 13 -22.98 8.11 -2.69
C TYR A 13 -21.79 7.54 -1.92
N ALA A 14 -21.99 7.26 -0.63
CA ALA A 14 -20.95 6.68 0.22
C ALA A 14 -20.54 5.25 -0.19
N LEU A 15 -21.34 4.57 -1.02
CA LEU A 15 -21.06 3.24 -1.55
C LEU A 15 -20.23 3.28 -2.85
N GLN A 16 -19.95 4.47 -3.38
CA GLN A 16 -19.09 4.63 -4.55
C GLN A 16 -17.61 4.55 -4.16
N ASP A 17 -16.84 3.82 -4.97
CA ASP A 17 -15.38 3.68 -4.78
C ASP A 17 -14.65 5.04 -4.77
N LEU A 18 -15.20 6.04 -5.46
CA LEU A 18 -14.60 7.38 -5.55
C LEU A 18 -14.95 8.31 -4.38
N TRP A 19 -15.90 7.95 -3.52
CA TRP A 19 -16.35 8.83 -2.44
C TRP A 19 -15.30 9.13 -1.36
N PRO A 20 -14.49 8.15 -0.89
CA PRO A 20 -13.39 8.43 0.04
C PRO A 20 -12.10 8.87 -0.68
N ALA A 21 -11.96 8.57 -1.96
CA ALA A 21 -10.76 8.78 -2.75
C ALA A 21 -10.60 10.24 -3.18
N HIS A 22 -9.36 10.63 -3.53
CA HIS A 22 -9.11 11.88 -4.23
C HIS A 22 -9.21 11.61 -5.73
N ALA A 23 -10.23 12.16 -6.39
CA ALA A 23 -10.40 12.01 -7.83
C ALA A 23 -9.29 12.76 -8.57
N MET A 24 -8.57 12.04 -9.43
CA MET A 24 -7.48 12.59 -10.22
C MET A 24 -8.09 13.24 -11.47
N LEU A 25 -7.95 14.56 -11.61
CA LEU A 25 -8.56 15.34 -12.69
C LEU A 25 -7.58 16.37 -13.25
N GLY A 26 -7.78 16.76 -14.51
CA GLY A 26 -7.21 17.99 -15.06
C GLY A 26 -7.94 19.21 -14.51
N ILE A 27 -7.29 20.37 -14.53
CA ILE A 27 -7.81 21.60 -13.89
C ILE A 27 -9.05 22.11 -14.62
N SER A 28 -9.07 22.09 -15.95
CA SER A 28 -10.26 22.47 -16.74
C SER A 28 -11.49 21.61 -16.39
N GLN A 29 -11.29 20.30 -16.24
CA GLN A 29 -12.34 19.36 -15.87
C GLN A 29 -12.83 19.62 -14.44
N LEU A 30 -11.91 19.83 -13.51
CA LEU A 30 -12.22 20.20 -12.12
C LEU A 30 -13.09 21.45 -12.05
N LEU A 31 -12.73 22.49 -12.79
CA LEU A 31 -13.46 23.76 -12.82
C LEU A 31 -14.82 23.64 -13.53
N ALA A 32 -14.99 22.67 -14.43
CA ALA A 32 -16.25 22.41 -15.14
C ALA A 32 -17.23 21.53 -14.34
N LEU A 33 -16.84 20.94 -13.21
CA LEU A 33 -17.71 20.03 -12.46
C LEU A 33 -19.01 20.72 -12.00
N ARG A 34 -20.13 19.99 -12.03
CA ARG A 34 -21.39 20.52 -11.50
C ARG A 34 -21.54 20.16 -10.04
N GLU A 35 -21.85 21.13 -9.18
CA GLU A 35 -22.12 20.87 -7.77
C GLU A 35 -23.44 20.09 -7.61
N VAL A 36 -23.46 19.19 -6.63
CA VAL A 36 -24.65 18.39 -6.29
C VAL A 36 -25.60 19.25 -5.48
N GLU A 37 -26.85 19.34 -5.92
CA GLU A 37 -27.84 20.21 -5.27
C GLU A 37 -28.08 19.82 -3.80
N GLY A 38 -27.90 20.81 -2.92
CA GLY A 38 -28.09 20.67 -1.48
C GLY A 38 -27.02 19.81 -0.78
N LEU A 39 -25.87 19.55 -1.41
CA LEU A 39 -24.68 18.98 -0.78
C LEU A 39 -23.46 19.84 -1.10
N GLU A 40 -23.02 20.61 -0.11
CA GLU A 40 -21.81 21.43 -0.24
C GLU A 40 -20.60 20.55 -0.54
N GLU A 41 -19.70 21.06 -1.37
CA GLU A 41 -18.39 20.45 -1.67
C GLU A 41 -18.49 19.07 -2.35
N CYS A 42 -19.66 18.70 -2.85
CA CYS A 42 -19.90 17.47 -3.60
C CYS A 42 -20.18 17.80 -5.07
N TYR A 43 -19.59 17.05 -5.99
CA TYR A 43 -19.60 17.35 -7.41
C TYR A 43 -19.89 16.12 -8.26
N HIS A 44 -20.64 16.32 -9.34
CA HIS A 44 -20.91 15.30 -10.34
C HIS A 44 -19.69 15.11 -11.25
N LEU A 45 -19.23 13.86 -11.34
CA LEU A 45 -18.17 13.41 -12.24
C LEU A 45 -18.67 12.23 -13.05
N GLY A 46 -19.23 12.49 -14.25
CA GLY A 46 -19.95 11.47 -15.00
C GLY A 46 -21.13 10.93 -14.18
N HIS A 47 -21.15 9.63 -13.91
CA HIS A 47 -22.16 8.97 -13.07
C HIS A 47 -21.78 8.91 -11.57
N HIS A 48 -20.63 9.48 -11.21
CA HIS A 48 -20.10 9.46 -9.85
C HIS A 48 -20.33 10.79 -9.13
N VAL A 49 -20.26 10.73 -7.80
CA VAL A 49 -20.17 11.90 -6.94
C VAL A 49 -18.83 11.89 -6.22
N VAL A 50 -18.10 13.00 -6.35
CA VAL A 50 -16.77 13.19 -5.79
C VAL A 50 -16.72 14.44 -4.93
N ARG A 51 -15.85 14.45 -3.92
CA ARG A 51 -15.70 15.58 -2.98
C ARG A 51 -14.25 15.95 -2.67
N ARG A 52 -13.30 15.10 -3.08
CA ARG A 52 -11.87 15.31 -2.91
C ARG A 52 -11.18 15.13 -4.26
N PHE A 53 -10.14 15.90 -4.46
CA PHE A 53 -9.49 16.05 -5.75
C PHE A 53 -7.98 15.96 -5.60
N ASP A 54 -7.33 15.45 -6.63
CA ASP A 54 -5.88 15.35 -6.77
C ASP A 54 -5.52 15.94 -8.13
N VAL A 55 -4.92 17.14 -8.10
CA VAL A 55 -4.50 17.86 -9.30
C VAL A 55 -2.99 17.98 -9.33
N MET A 56 -2.44 18.11 -10.54
CA MET A 56 -1.03 18.37 -10.76
C MET A 56 -0.92 19.57 -11.70
N GLY A 57 0.01 20.47 -11.41
CA GLY A 57 0.25 21.64 -12.26
C GLY A 57 1.46 22.44 -11.81
N VAL A 58 1.90 23.34 -12.67
CA VAL A 58 3.01 24.25 -12.46
C VAL A 58 2.55 25.46 -11.67
N VAL A 59 3.33 25.89 -10.67
CA VAL A 59 3.04 27.09 -9.89
C VAL A 59 3.26 28.33 -10.74
N VAL A 60 2.19 29.09 -10.99
CA VAL A 60 2.21 30.33 -11.78
C VAL A 60 2.02 31.60 -10.93
N ASP A 61 1.54 31.45 -9.70
CA ASP A 61 1.44 32.53 -8.72
C ASP A 61 1.61 31.96 -7.30
N PHE A 62 2.15 32.75 -6.38
CA PHE A 62 2.37 32.35 -4.99
C PHE A 62 2.45 33.57 -4.05
N ASP A 63 1.69 33.52 -2.97
CA ASP A 63 1.61 34.54 -1.93
C ASP A 63 1.40 33.91 -0.55
N VAL A 64 1.95 34.55 0.49
CA VAL A 64 1.84 34.12 1.89
C VAL A 64 1.23 35.25 2.70
N LYS A 65 0.02 35.02 3.20
CA LYS A 65 -0.69 36.00 4.04
C LYS A 65 -0.73 35.53 5.48
N ALA A 66 -0.39 36.42 6.42
CA ALA A 66 -0.64 36.18 7.83
C ALA A 66 -2.15 36.04 8.07
N ASN A 67 -2.55 35.04 8.86
CA ASN A 67 -3.94 34.87 9.26
C ASN A 67 -4.19 35.66 10.56
N PRO A 68 -5.18 36.56 10.62
CA PRO A 68 -5.47 37.33 11.85
C PRO A 68 -5.79 36.48 13.08
N ARG A 69 -6.19 35.21 12.87
CA ARG A 69 -6.48 34.23 13.93
C ARG A 69 -5.28 33.35 14.32
N GLY A 70 -4.08 33.69 13.85
CA GLY A 70 -2.87 32.88 14.01
C GLY A 70 -2.60 31.95 12.81
N GLY A 71 -1.32 31.70 12.55
CA GLY A 71 -0.83 30.93 11.41
C GLY A 71 -0.75 31.73 10.10
N HIS A 72 -0.53 31.01 9.00
CA HIS A 72 -0.31 31.54 7.66
C HIS A 72 -1.25 30.88 6.64
N ARG A 73 -1.70 31.67 5.67
CA ARG A 73 -2.42 31.21 4.48
C ARG A 73 -1.47 31.27 3.30
N LEU A 74 -1.24 30.11 2.68
CA LEU A 74 -0.57 30.03 1.39
C LEU A 74 -1.64 30.13 0.30
N LEU A 75 -1.48 31.11 -0.57
CA LEU A 75 -2.30 31.31 -1.76
C LEU A 75 -1.39 31.07 -2.95
N PHE A 76 -1.78 30.19 -3.85
CA PHE A 76 -0.98 29.92 -5.05
C PHE A 76 -1.87 29.47 -6.19
N ALA A 77 -1.42 29.64 -7.42
CA ALA A 77 -2.15 29.21 -8.60
C ALA A 77 -1.40 28.09 -9.32
N LEU A 78 -2.12 27.06 -9.75
CA LEU A 78 -1.59 25.96 -10.54
C LEU A 78 -2.12 26.03 -11.97
N ASP A 79 -1.24 25.81 -12.94
CA ASP A 79 -1.56 25.66 -14.36
C ASP A 79 -1.11 24.28 -14.85
N ASP A 80 -2.00 23.52 -15.48
CA ASP A 80 -1.72 22.20 -16.07
C ASP A 80 -1.77 22.22 -17.62
N GLY A 81 -1.77 23.42 -18.21
CA GLY A 81 -1.95 23.66 -19.63
C GLY A 81 -3.42 23.62 -20.09
N SER A 82 -4.35 23.14 -19.26
CA SER A 82 -5.78 23.09 -19.58
C SER A 82 -6.57 24.25 -18.97
N ALA A 83 -6.19 24.69 -17.77
CA ALA A 83 -6.72 25.87 -17.08
C ALA A 83 -5.87 26.20 -15.84
N VAL A 84 -6.17 27.33 -15.21
CA VAL A 84 -5.52 27.76 -13.96
C VAL A 84 -6.50 27.69 -12.79
N VAL A 85 -6.08 27.12 -11.65
CA VAL A 85 -6.88 27.08 -10.41
C VAL A 85 -6.14 27.67 -9.22
N ASN A 86 -6.83 28.54 -8.48
CA ASN A 86 -6.35 29.06 -7.21
C ASN A 86 -6.40 27.97 -6.14
N CYS A 87 -5.34 27.87 -5.37
CA CYS A 87 -5.16 26.91 -4.30
C CYS A 87 -4.93 27.66 -2.98
N LEU A 88 -5.51 27.13 -1.90
CA LEU A 88 -5.41 27.66 -0.56
C LEU A 88 -4.92 26.57 0.39
N ALA A 89 -3.84 26.82 1.11
CA ALA A 89 -3.39 25.97 2.21
C ALA A 89 -3.24 26.76 3.51
N TRP A 90 -3.49 26.08 4.63
CA TRP A 90 -3.33 26.63 5.97
C TRP A 90 -2.08 26.01 6.61
N ARG A 91 -1.21 26.86 7.18
CA ARG A 91 -0.05 26.42 7.97
C ARG A 91 -0.10 27.07 9.35
N ASN A 92 0.19 26.27 10.37
CA ASN A 92 0.29 26.77 11.74
C ASN A 92 1.62 27.50 11.97
N ASP A 93 2.69 26.98 11.37
CA ASP A 93 4.03 27.56 11.50
C ASP A 93 4.32 28.56 10.38
N PRO A 94 5.08 29.63 10.67
CA PRO A 94 5.67 30.44 9.63
C PRO A 94 6.55 29.53 8.77
N PRO A 95 6.45 29.62 7.43
CA PRO A 95 7.36 28.86 6.60
C PRO A 95 8.80 29.28 6.95
N ALA A 96 9.65 28.30 7.29
CA ALA A 96 11.04 28.52 7.69
C ALA A 96 11.96 28.38 6.47
N GLY A 97 12.84 29.36 6.24
CA GLY A 97 13.83 29.31 5.16
C GLY A 97 13.23 29.19 3.75
N ARG A 98 13.79 28.28 2.93
CA ARG A 98 13.38 28.02 1.53
C ARG A 98 11.95 27.48 1.38
N GLU A 99 11.32 27.00 2.45
CA GLU A 99 9.90 26.59 2.42
C GLU A 99 8.93 27.79 2.32
N ARG A 100 9.43 29.02 2.42
CA ARG A 100 8.65 30.25 2.19
C ARG A 100 8.20 30.44 0.77
N GLU A 101 8.84 29.78 -0.18
CA GLU A 101 8.64 30.03 -1.59
C GLU A 101 8.40 28.67 -2.24
N LEU A 102 7.16 28.38 -2.64
CA LEU A 102 6.96 27.41 -3.71
C LEU A 102 7.53 28.10 -4.95
N PRO A 103 8.70 27.70 -5.48
CA PRO A 103 9.34 28.45 -6.54
C PRO A 103 8.40 28.49 -7.74
N LEU A 104 8.17 29.67 -8.31
CA LEU A 104 7.44 29.80 -9.58
C LEU A 104 8.07 28.86 -10.62
N GLY A 105 7.23 28.17 -11.38
CA GLY A 105 7.67 27.14 -12.32
C GLY A 105 7.86 25.75 -11.72
N SER A 106 7.68 25.56 -10.41
CA SER A 106 7.73 24.22 -9.80
C SER A 106 6.48 23.41 -10.13
N LEU A 107 6.66 22.13 -10.45
CA LEU A 107 5.55 21.20 -10.62
C LEU A 107 5.10 20.70 -9.25
N LEU A 108 3.82 20.88 -8.92
CA LEU A 108 3.22 20.42 -7.67
C LEU A 108 2.07 19.46 -7.94
N ARG A 109 1.93 18.48 -7.04
CA ARG A 109 0.73 17.68 -6.88
C ARG A 109 -0.01 18.13 -5.62
N VAL A 110 -1.27 18.50 -5.76
CA VAL A 110 -2.09 19.05 -4.67
C VAL A 110 -3.33 18.20 -4.49
N LYS A 111 -3.51 17.69 -3.27
CA LYS A 111 -4.72 17.00 -2.87
C LYS A 111 -5.55 17.91 -1.99
N GLY A 112 -6.85 17.99 -2.26
CA GLY A 112 -7.71 18.94 -1.58
C GLY A 112 -9.19 18.71 -1.80
N ARG A 113 -9.97 19.72 -1.44
CA ARG A 113 -11.40 19.83 -1.70
C ARG A 113 -11.69 21.14 -2.41
N MET A 114 -12.72 21.15 -3.25
CA MET A 114 -13.14 22.38 -3.91
C MET A 114 -13.95 23.24 -2.95
N SER A 115 -13.73 24.55 -3.03
CA SER A 115 -14.47 25.58 -2.31
C SER A 115 -14.75 26.74 -3.26
N THR A 116 -15.80 27.50 -2.99
CA THR A 116 -16.11 28.72 -3.74
C THR A 116 -15.88 29.92 -2.83
N PHE A 117 -15.05 30.85 -3.27
CA PHE A 117 -14.80 32.12 -2.57
C PHE A 117 -15.00 33.27 -3.53
N ARG A 118 -15.91 34.19 -3.19
CA ARG A 118 -16.28 35.33 -4.05
C ARG A 118 -16.64 34.87 -5.48
N GLU A 119 -17.49 33.85 -5.57
CA GLU A 119 -17.95 33.26 -6.84
C GLU A 119 -16.85 32.61 -7.68
N GLN A 120 -15.60 32.59 -7.21
CA GLN A 120 -14.50 31.88 -7.86
C GLN A 120 -14.22 30.56 -7.17
N ARG A 121 -14.03 29.53 -7.98
CA ARG A 121 -13.65 28.20 -7.52
C ARG A 121 -12.18 28.17 -7.14
N GLN A 122 -11.89 27.56 -6.00
CA GLN A 122 -10.54 27.36 -5.49
C GLN A 122 -10.40 25.97 -4.87
N LEU A 123 -9.19 25.43 -4.88
CA LEU A 123 -8.85 24.17 -4.25
C LEU A 123 -8.28 24.43 -2.85
N VAL A 124 -8.98 23.99 -1.80
CA VAL A 124 -8.45 24.01 -0.43
C VAL A 124 -7.60 22.75 -0.25
N ALA A 125 -6.29 22.94 -0.20
CA ALA A 125 -5.30 21.88 -0.13
C ALA A 125 -5.24 21.26 1.28
N PHE A 126 -5.24 19.93 1.32
CA PHE A 126 -4.88 19.12 2.47
C PHE A 126 -3.40 18.74 2.44
N GLU A 127 -2.88 18.50 1.24
CA GLU A 127 -1.53 18.00 1.00
C GLU A 127 -0.96 18.69 -0.25
N ILE A 128 0.28 19.16 -0.15
CA ILE A 128 1.03 19.76 -1.25
C ILE A 128 2.34 18.98 -1.36
N LEU A 129 2.54 18.34 -2.52
CA LEU A 129 3.69 17.49 -2.79
C LEU A 129 4.49 18.09 -3.96
N PRO A 130 5.76 18.45 -3.77
CA PRO A 130 6.62 18.85 -4.88
C PRO A 130 6.95 17.63 -5.73
N GLU A 131 6.75 17.77 -7.04
CA GLU A 131 7.07 16.72 -8.01
C GLU A 131 8.43 17.01 -8.65
N ARG A 132 9.28 15.98 -8.73
CA ARG A 132 10.66 16.10 -9.22
C ARG A 132 10.88 15.32 -10.51
N ASP A 133 10.00 14.38 -10.84
CA ASP A 133 10.11 13.63 -12.08
C ASP A 133 9.68 14.52 -13.27
N PRO A 134 10.58 14.81 -14.23
CA PRO A 134 10.24 15.60 -15.41
C PRO A 134 9.19 14.93 -16.31
N LEU A 135 8.94 13.63 -16.15
CA LEU A 135 7.93 12.89 -16.91
C LEU A 135 6.58 12.82 -16.20
N ALA A 136 6.47 13.33 -14.96
CA ALA A 136 5.26 13.20 -14.16
C ALA A 136 4.04 13.84 -14.82
N GLU A 137 4.17 15.02 -15.42
CA GLU A 137 3.06 15.73 -16.06
C GLU A 137 2.54 15.00 -17.33
N PRO A 138 3.39 14.62 -18.31
CA PRO A 138 2.93 13.81 -19.44
C PRO A 138 2.31 12.46 -19.02
N LEU A 139 2.92 11.78 -18.05
CA LEU A 139 2.38 10.53 -17.52
C LEU A 139 1.02 10.74 -16.82
N ARG A 140 0.87 11.87 -16.12
CA ARG A 140 -0.38 12.28 -15.50
C ARG A 140 -1.49 12.43 -16.53
N TRP A 141 -1.24 13.07 -17.67
CA TRP A 141 -2.25 13.22 -18.72
C TRP A 141 -2.69 11.86 -19.29
N LEU A 142 -1.77 10.92 -19.51
CA LEU A 142 -2.10 9.56 -19.95
C LEU A 142 -2.93 8.81 -18.90
N GLU A 143 -2.60 8.98 -17.61
CA GLU A 143 -3.36 8.40 -16.51
C GLU A 143 -4.79 8.95 -16.45
N LEU A 144 -4.96 10.27 -16.62
CA LEU A 144 -6.28 10.91 -16.65
C LEU A 144 -7.15 10.34 -17.77
N GLU A 145 -6.60 10.15 -18.97
CA GLU A 145 -7.34 9.56 -20.10
C GLU A 145 -7.75 8.11 -19.80
N ARG A 146 -6.86 7.32 -19.19
CA ARG A 146 -7.16 5.94 -18.78
C ARG A 146 -8.26 5.90 -17.72
N LEU A 147 -8.21 6.78 -16.73
CA LEU A 147 -9.23 6.88 -15.69
C LEU A 147 -10.58 7.31 -16.26
N TRP A 148 -10.58 8.24 -17.22
CA TRP A 148 -11.80 8.68 -17.87
C TRP A 148 -12.51 7.52 -18.56
N ARG A 149 -11.77 6.73 -19.33
CA ARG A 149 -12.30 5.58 -20.07
C ARG A 149 -12.70 4.42 -19.16
N GLY A 150 -11.90 4.14 -18.12
CA GLY A 150 -12.06 2.92 -17.30
C GLY A 150 -12.94 3.10 -16.06
N VAL A 151 -12.94 4.29 -15.46
CA VAL A 151 -13.54 4.52 -14.14
C VAL A 151 -14.62 5.60 -14.22
N TYR A 152 -14.28 6.80 -14.66
CA TYR A 152 -15.20 7.95 -14.56
C TYR A 152 -16.38 7.89 -15.53
N SER A 153 -16.20 7.24 -16.69
CA SER A 153 -17.31 6.99 -17.63
C SER A 153 -18.14 5.75 -17.27
N ALA A 154 -17.66 4.91 -16.35
CA ALA A 154 -18.40 3.71 -15.95
C ALA A 154 -19.55 4.05 -15.00
N ASP A 155 -20.69 3.38 -15.15
CA ASP A 155 -21.83 3.52 -14.25
C ASP A 155 -21.57 2.77 -12.93
N PRO A 156 -21.58 3.43 -11.76
CA PRO A 156 -21.39 2.76 -10.46
C PRO A 156 -22.62 2.00 -9.96
N ARG A 157 -23.81 2.20 -10.55
CA ARG A 157 -25.07 1.60 -10.08
C ARG A 157 -25.07 0.08 -10.03
N PRO A 158 -24.51 -0.68 -10.98
CA PRO A 158 -24.43 -2.14 -10.87
C PRO A 158 -23.66 -2.58 -9.61
N THR A 159 -22.54 -1.91 -9.30
CA THR A 159 -21.73 -2.16 -8.12
C THR A 159 -22.48 -1.79 -6.84
N ILE A 160 -23.11 -0.61 -6.80
CA ILE A 160 -23.93 -0.17 -5.66
C ILE A 160 -25.11 -1.13 -5.44
N ALA A 161 -25.82 -1.53 -6.49
CA ALA A 161 -26.95 -2.43 -6.39
C ALA A 161 -26.54 -3.81 -5.84
N ALA A 162 -25.37 -4.32 -6.23
CA ALA A 162 -24.81 -5.53 -5.66
C ALA A 162 -24.52 -5.37 -4.15
N LEU A 163 -23.94 -4.25 -3.73
CA LEU A 163 -23.67 -3.94 -2.32
C LEU A 163 -24.95 -3.77 -1.49
N VAL A 164 -25.96 -3.08 -2.04
CA VAL A 164 -27.25 -2.88 -1.37
C VAL A 164 -28.00 -4.20 -1.22
N LYS A 165 -28.03 -5.06 -2.26
CA LYS A 165 -28.61 -6.41 -2.16
C LYS A 165 -27.91 -7.24 -1.10
N CYS A 166 -26.59 -7.17 -1.03
CA CYS A 166 -25.81 -7.83 0.03
C CYS A 166 -26.21 -7.31 1.43
N LYS A 167 -26.37 -5.99 1.59
CA LYS A 167 -26.73 -5.35 2.86
C LYS A 167 -28.17 -5.67 3.30
N ARG A 168 -29.11 -5.82 2.36
CA ARG A 168 -30.53 -6.14 2.66
C ARG A 168 -30.79 -7.63 2.88
N GLY A 169 -29.83 -8.50 2.59
CA GLY A 169 -30.02 -9.94 2.69
C GLY A 169 -31.10 -10.50 1.75
N GLU A 170 -31.44 -9.76 0.68
CA GLU A 170 -32.46 -10.15 -0.29
C GLU A 170 -31.93 -11.30 -1.16
N ARG A 171 -32.27 -12.54 -0.76
CA ARG A 171 -31.93 -13.78 -1.47
C ARG A 171 -32.72 -13.87 -2.78
N GLY A 172 -32.02 -13.72 -3.90
CA GLY A 172 -32.53 -14.01 -5.24
C GLY A 172 -31.80 -15.17 -5.91
N GLY A 173 -31.53 -16.26 -5.19
CA GLY A 173 -30.90 -17.47 -5.74
C GLY A 173 -31.69 -18.73 -5.38
N PRO A 174 -31.78 -19.73 -6.28
CA PRO A 174 -32.57 -20.93 -6.08
C PRO A 174 -32.09 -21.68 -4.84
N ARG A 175 -33.05 -22.13 -4.02
CA ARG A 175 -32.81 -22.91 -2.80
C ARG A 175 -32.09 -24.21 -3.17
N GLY A 176 -30.81 -24.31 -2.82
CA GLY A 176 -30.03 -25.56 -2.79
C GLY A 176 -29.68 -25.89 -1.34
N ASP A 177 -29.87 -27.15 -0.97
CA ASP A 177 -29.95 -27.65 0.40
C ASP A 177 -28.72 -27.39 1.28
N GLY A 178 -29.01 -27.20 2.57
CA GLY A 178 -28.09 -26.80 3.62
C GLY A 178 -27.12 -27.90 4.06
N GLY A 179 -26.02 -28.05 3.34
CA GLY A 179 -24.80 -28.65 3.85
C GLY A 179 -23.72 -27.57 4.02
N LEU A 180 -23.07 -27.51 5.19
CA LEU A 180 -21.78 -26.82 5.31
C LEU A 180 -20.88 -27.33 4.17
N THR A 181 -20.54 -26.45 3.23
CA THR A 181 -19.72 -26.81 2.07
C THR A 181 -18.41 -27.42 2.55
N ARG A 182 -17.97 -28.55 1.97
CA ARG A 182 -16.66 -29.19 2.24
C ARG A 182 -15.48 -28.20 2.30
N ALA A 183 -15.57 -27.08 1.59
CA ALA A 183 -14.61 -25.98 1.65
C ALA A 183 -14.47 -25.35 3.05
N ALA A 184 -15.57 -25.15 3.79
CA ALA A 184 -15.54 -24.58 5.15
C ALA A 184 -14.94 -25.55 6.18
N GLN A 185 -15.09 -26.86 5.96
CA GLN A 185 -14.54 -27.90 6.85
C GLN A 185 -13.07 -28.22 6.55
N ALA A 186 -12.65 -28.09 5.29
CA ALA A 186 -11.25 -28.18 4.88
C ALA A 186 -10.39 -27.02 5.43
N VAL A 187 -10.98 -25.84 5.63
CA VAL A 187 -10.33 -24.67 6.25
C VAL A 187 -9.95 -24.91 7.72
N LEU A 188 -10.56 -25.89 8.40
CA LEU A 188 -10.31 -26.18 9.82
C LEU A 188 -9.30 -27.32 10.06
N THR A 189 -8.98 -28.14 9.06
CA THR A 189 -8.20 -29.38 9.25
C THR A 189 -6.80 -29.40 8.65
N GLY A 190 -6.36 -28.31 7.99
CA GLY A 190 -4.94 -28.13 7.61
C GLY A 190 -4.40 -29.09 6.55
N ALA A 191 -5.26 -29.65 5.69
CA ALA A 191 -4.81 -30.35 4.49
C ALA A 191 -4.27 -29.34 3.45
N ASP A 192 -3.36 -29.77 2.56
CA ASP A 192 -2.85 -29.01 1.39
C ASP A 192 -3.97 -28.64 0.43
N VAL A 193 -4.77 -27.65 0.83
CA VAL A 193 -5.89 -27.11 0.09
C VAL A 193 -5.48 -25.73 -0.35
N ALA A 194 -5.66 -25.44 -1.64
CA ALA A 194 -5.41 -24.13 -2.21
C ALA A 194 -6.04 -23.05 -1.29
N PRO A 195 -5.31 -21.96 -1.00
CA PRO A 195 -5.81 -20.94 -0.09
C PRO A 195 -7.15 -20.41 -0.61
N PRO A 196 -8.10 -20.10 0.30
CA PRO A 196 -9.41 -19.59 -0.10
C PRO A 196 -9.24 -18.31 -0.92
N PRO A 197 -10.04 -18.10 -1.99
CA PRO A 197 -9.87 -16.96 -2.91
C PRO A 197 -9.94 -15.60 -2.19
N GLU A 198 -10.67 -15.53 -1.09
CA GLU A 198 -10.73 -14.37 -0.19
C GLU A 198 -9.36 -14.01 0.38
N LEU A 199 -8.60 -15.01 0.82
CA LEU A 199 -7.26 -14.84 1.38
C LEU A 199 -6.27 -14.42 0.30
N VAL A 200 -6.36 -15.01 -0.89
CA VAL A 200 -5.52 -14.66 -2.05
C VAL A 200 -5.73 -13.19 -2.43
N ALA A 201 -6.98 -12.73 -2.51
CA ALA A 201 -7.28 -11.34 -2.86
C ALA A 201 -6.72 -10.32 -1.83
N VAL A 202 -6.75 -10.64 -0.54
CA VAL A 202 -6.17 -9.77 0.51
C VAL A 202 -4.64 -9.81 0.47
N ARG A 203 -4.04 -10.99 0.24
CA ARG A 203 -2.60 -11.13 0.04
C ARG A 203 -2.12 -10.26 -1.12
N ASP A 204 -2.79 -10.33 -2.27
CA ASP A 204 -2.46 -9.55 -3.45
C ASP A 204 -2.61 -8.04 -3.22
N ALA A 205 -3.58 -7.61 -2.41
CA ALA A 205 -3.73 -6.21 -2.02
C ALA A 205 -2.54 -5.73 -1.16
N ILE A 206 -2.08 -6.54 -0.19
CA ILE A 206 -0.89 -6.22 0.62
C ILE A 206 0.35 -6.14 -0.27
N VAL A 207 0.56 -7.10 -1.18
CA VAL A 207 1.71 -7.09 -2.10
C VAL A 207 1.67 -5.87 -3.03
N ARG A 208 0.50 -5.49 -3.57
CA ARG A 208 0.35 -4.27 -4.37
C ARG A 208 0.64 -3.01 -3.58
N MET A 209 0.20 -2.94 -2.32
CA MET A 209 0.50 -1.83 -1.42
C MET A 209 2.02 -1.69 -1.21
N ILE A 210 2.71 -2.80 -0.92
CA ILE A 210 4.16 -2.85 -0.75
C ILE A 210 4.89 -2.35 -2.01
N ARG A 211 4.49 -2.83 -3.19
CA ARG A 211 5.12 -2.43 -4.47
C ARG A 211 4.91 -0.96 -4.84
N ARG A 212 3.88 -0.31 -4.28
CA ARG A 212 3.59 1.11 -4.50
C ARG A 212 4.27 2.02 -3.48
N ALA A 213 4.83 1.48 -2.41
CA ALA A 213 5.52 2.28 -1.42
C ALA A 213 6.74 2.94 -2.09
N PRO A 214 6.86 4.27 -2.07
CA PRO A 214 8.01 4.94 -2.67
C PRO A 214 9.28 4.47 -1.95
N GLU A 215 10.30 4.08 -2.72
CA GLU A 215 11.61 3.80 -2.14
C GLU A 215 12.10 5.06 -1.43
N ARG A 216 12.28 4.99 -0.11
CA ARG A 216 12.92 6.08 0.61
C ARG A 216 14.33 6.26 0.04
N PRO A 217 14.71 7.46 -0.44
CA PRO A 217 16.04 7.67 -0.97
C PRO A 217 17.07 7.41 0.15
N ALA A 218 18.03 6.52 -0.12
CA ALA A 218 19.05 6.06 0.83
C ALA A 218 19.81 7.20 1.53
N ALA A 219 19.89 8.37 0.90
CA ALA A 219 20.55 9.56 1.42
C ALA A 219 19.94 10.13 2.73
N ALA A 220 18.71 9.76 3.10
CA ALA A 220 18.10 10.21 4.36
C ALA A 220 18.58 9.42 5.59
N CYS A 221 19.13 8.21 5.43
CA CYS A 221 19.58 7.37 6.55
C CYS A 221 21.02 7.65 7.00
N GLU A 222 21.90 8.14 6.11
CA GLU A 222 23.29 8.43 6.46
C GLU A 222 23.45 9.66 7.39
N ALA A 223 22.47 10.56 7.42
CA ALA A 223 22.50 11.75 8.26
C ALA A 223 22.21 11.48 9.76
N ALA A 224 21.86 10.25 10.15
CA ALA A 224 21.48 9.91 11.53
C ALA A 224 22.56 9.18 12.35
N ASN A 225 23.68 8.76 11.73
CA ASN A 225 24.80 8.12 12.44
C ASN A 225 26.02 9.04 12.48
N GLY A 226 25.87 10.16 13.19
CA GLY A 226 26.99 11.01 13.58
C GLY A 226 27.55 10.56 14.92
N ASP A 227 28.85 10.26 14.91
CA ASP A 227 29.79 10.31 16.05
C ASP A 227 29.91 9.06 16.96
N GLU A 228 30.76 8.11 16.55
CA GLU A 228 31.60 7.35 17.49
C GLU A 228 32.99 7.11 16.85
N THR A 229 33.99 7.81 17.39
CA THR A 229 35.41 7.60 17.09
C THR A 229 35.91 6.28 17.69
N LEU A 230 36.37 5.34 16.85
CA LEU A 230 37.02 4.10 17.31
C LEU A 230 38.53 4.31 17.55
N PRO A 231 39.12 3.70 18.61
CA PRO A 231 40.53 3.83 18.95
C PRO A 231 41.46 2.97 18.07
N ALA A 232 42.66 3.49 17.82
CA ALA A 232 43.64 3.00 16.85
C ALA A 232 44.45 1.74 17.23
N SER A 233 43.95 0.82 18.06
CA SER A 233 44.79 -0.26 18.64
C SER A 233 44.70 -1.64 17.98
N CYS A 234 43.92 -1.85 16.91
CA CYS A 234 43.81 -3.17 16.26
C CYS A 234 44.33 -3.12 14.82
N ARG A 235 45.65 -3.34 14.60
CA ARG A 235 46.24 -3.34 13.24
C ARG A 235 47.04 -4.58 12.84
N ASN A 236 47.21 -5.59 13.69
CA ASN A 236 48.00 -6.77 13.35
C ASN A 236 47.25 -8.07 13.67
N ASP A 237 46.31 -8.46 12.81
CA ASP A 237 45.88 -9.86 12.68
C ASP A 237 45.42 -10.13 11.24
N VAL A 238 46.23 -10.91 10.51
CA VAL A 238 46.06 -11.22 9.08
C VAL A 238 44.90 -12.20 8.82
N ALA A 239 44.28 -12.75 9.87
CA ALA A 239 43.09 -13.61 9.76
C ALA A 239 41.74 -12.86 9.79
N CYS A 240 41.70 -11.56 10.14
CA CYS A 240 40.48 -10.75 10.17
C CYS A 240 40.21 -9.96 8.87
N ALA A 241 41.11 -10.00 7.89
CA ALA A 241 41.05 -9.12 6.72
C ALA A 241 39.92 -9.45 5.71
N THR A 242 39.31 -10.63 5.80
CA THR A 242 38.23 -11.06 4.88
C THR A 242 36.82 -10.79 5.39
N GLU A 243 36.59 -10.58 6.70
CA GLU A 243 35.27 -10.18 7.21
C GLU A 243 35.03 -8.65 7.11
N ALA A 244 36.09 -7.85 6.90
CA ALA A 244 36.04 -6.39 6.96
C ALA A 244 35.55 -5.64 5.69
N ARG A 245 34.98 -6.33 4.69
CA ARG A 245 34.54 -5.70 3.43
C ARG A 245 33.05 -5.80 3.11
N LEU A 246 32.24 -6.39 3.99
CA LEU A 246 30.80 -6.42 3.77
C LEU A 246 30.16 -5.18 4.43
N PRO A 247 29.41 -4.37 3.68
CA PRO A 247 28.72 -3.22 4.25
C PRO A 247 27.75 -3.68 5.35
N PRO A 248 27.50 -2.84 6.37
CA PRO A 248 26.51 -3.15 7.40
C PRO A 248 25.14 -3.41 6.76
N PRO A 249 24.30 -4.28 7.36
CA PRO A 249 22.98 -4.58 6.84
C PRO A 249 22.14 -3.29 6.80
N LEU A 250 21.70 -2.92 5.59
CA LEU A 250 20.83 -1.76 5.37
C LEU A 250 19.50 -1.98 6.10
N SER A 251 19.01 -0.96 6.81
CA SER A 251 17.64 -0.95 7.34
C SER A 251 16.64 -1.10 6.19
N PRO A 252 15.51 -1.82 6.38
CA PRO A 252 14.52 -1.95 5.33
C PRO A 252 13.99 -0.55 4.92
N PRO A 253 13.79 -0.30 3.62
CA PRO A 253 13.44 1.03 3.11
C PRO A 253 12.07 1.51 3.59
N PHE A 254 11.20 0.60 4.02
CA PHE A 254 9.86 0.89 4.50
C PHE A 254 9.36 -0.22 5.44
N SER A 255 8.76 0.15 6.57
CA SER A 255 8.01 -0.75 7.45
C SER A 255 6.61 -0.19 7.67
N PHE A 256 5.65 -1.07 7.96
CA PHE A 256 4.27 -0.72 8.28
C PHE A 256 3.79 -1.52 9.49
N ALA A 257 2.99 -0.88 10.36
CA ALA A 257 2.36 -1.58 11.48
C ALA A 257 1.13 -2.38 10.98
N TYR A 258 0.89 -3.55 11.56
CA TYR A 258 -0.32 -4.33 11.30
C TYR A 258 -1.59 -3.53 11.58
N SER A 259 -1.57 -2.68 12.62
CA SER A 259 -2.66 -1.75 12.94
C SER A 259 -2.98 -0.79 11.78
N SER A 260 -1.98 -0.43 10.95
CA SER A 260 -2.19 0.41 9.76
C SER A 260 -2.92 -0.34 8.63
N LEU A 261 -2.75 -1.66 8.55
CA LEU A 261 -3.53 -2.50 7.62
C LEU A 261 -4.99 -2.67 8.04
N LEU A 262 -5.31 -2.36 9.30
CA LEU A 262 -6.66 -2.41 9.85
C LEU A 262 -7.37 -1.05 9.86
N ASP A 263 -6.71 0.02 9.40
CA ASP A 263 -7.37 1.30 9.21
C ASP A 263 -8.50 1.12 8.18
N GLU A 264 -9.71 1.58 8.51
CA GLU A 264 -10.88 1.48 7.64
C GLU A 264 -10.71 2.20 6.29
N ARG A 265 -9.71 3.07 6.19
CA ARG A 265 -9.33 3.80 4.97
C ARG A 265 -8.27 3.06 4.15
N CYS A 266 -7.67 2.01 4.69
CA CYS A 266 -6.64 1.24 4.01
C CYS A 266 -7.26 0.36 2.91
N GLU A 267 -6.68 0.39 1.70
CA GLU A 267 -7.14 -0.43 0.55
C GLU A 267 -7.17 -1.93 0.92
N VAL A 268 -6.22 -2.38 1.74
CA VAL A 268 -6.13 -3.77 2.23
C VAL A 268 -7.33 -4.12 3.11
N PHE A 269 -7.71 -3.24 4.06
CA PHE A 269 -8.85 -3.49 4.94
C PHE A 269 -10.17 -3.46 4.18
N LEU A 270 -10.32 -2.51 3.25
CA LEU A 270 -11.49 -2.42 2.37
C LEU A 270 -11.64 -3.67 1.49
N GLN A 271 -10.53 -4.19 0.96
CA GLN A 271 -10.52 -5.45 0.23
C GLN A 271 -10.90 -6.62 1.13
N ALA A 272 -10.40 -6.66 2.37
CA ALA A 272 -10.74 -7.69 3.34
C ALA A 272 -12.23 -7.66 3.74
N LEU A 273 -12.83 -6.47 3.89
CA LEU A 273 -14.27 -6.33 4.12
C LEU A 273 -15.09 -6.89 2.94
N ARG A 274 -14.69 -6.60 1.70
CA ARG A 274 -15.33 -7.15 0.49
C ARG A 274 -15.25 -8.67 0.45
N SER A 275 -14.07 -9.22 0.73
CA SER A 275 -13.82 -10.66 0.71
C SER A 275 -14.48 -11.40 1.89
N ALA A 276 -14.63 -10.77 3.06
CA ALA A 276 -15.24 -11.38 4.24
C ALA A 276 -16.78 -11.34 4.24
N ALA A 277 -17.39 -10.45 3.47
CA ALA A 277 -18.84 -10.26 3.42
C ALA A 277 -19.65 -11.54 3.09
N PRO A 278 -19.27 -12.39 2.11
CA PRO A 278 -19.99 -13.63 1.83
C PRO A 278 -19.88 -14.63 2.98
N VAL A 279 -18.70 -14.74 3.60
CA VAL A 279 -18.43 -15.69 4.69
C VAL A 279 -19.20 -15.32 5.95
N ALA A 280 -19.19 -14.04 6.34
CA ALA A 280 -19.94 -13.54 7.49
C ALA A 280 -21.46 -13.73 7.32
N ALA A 281 -21.97 -13.55 6.09
CA ALA A 281 -23.38 -13.78 5.77
C ALA A 281 -23.79 -15.25 5.94
N THR A 282 -22.93 -16.21 5.56
CA THR A 282 -23.22 -17.65 5.73
C THR A 282 -23.19 -18.08 7.20
N ALA A 283 -22.24 -17.60 8.00
CA ALA A 283 -22.15 -17.93 9.43
C ALA A 283 -23.37 -17.46 10.23
N ALA A 284 -23.93 -16.29 9.89
CA ALA A 284 -25.14 -15.77 10.52
C ALA A 284 -26.39 -16.65 10.26
N THR A 285 -26.40 -17.45 9.19
CA THR A 285 -27.53 -18.34 8.87
C THR A 285 -27.49 -19.69 9.59
N ALA A 286 -26.32 -20.16 10.01
CA ALA A 286 -26.17 -21.43 10.73
C ALA A 286 -26.61 -21.34 12.20
N ASP A 287 -26.54 -20.14 12.79
CA ASP A 287 -26.65 -19.96 14.24
C ASP A 287 -28.09 -19.85 14.78
N GLY A 288 -29.12 -19.98 13.92
CA GLY A 288 -30.54 -20.09 14.33
C GLY A 288 -31.14 -18.95 15.15
N ALA A 289 -30.37 -17.95 15.57
CA ALA A 289 -30.76 -16.89 16.50
C ALA A 289 -31.38 -15.68 15.78
N ALA A 290 -32.34 -15.93 14.88
CA ALA A 290 -33.13 -14.88 14.24
C ALA A 290 -34.28 -14.44 15.15
N ARG A 291 -34.00 -13.83 16.32
CA ARG A 291 -35.03 -13.21 17.19
C ARG A 291 -34.42 -12.35 18.31
N ARG A 292 -33.68 -11.29 17.96
CA ARG A 292 -33.56 -10.02 18.72
C ARG A 292 -32.66 -9.08 17.92
N GLY A 293 -33.20 -7.91 17.57
CA GLY A 293 -32.56 -6.92 16.71
C GLY A 293 -31.45 -6.15 17.42
N ASP A 294 -30.36 -6.84 17.75
CA ASP A 294 -29.19 -6.22 18.36
C ASP A 294 -28.12 -5.95 17.28
N GLY A 295 -27.49 -4.78 17.34
CA GLY A 295 -26.66 -4.18 16.29
C GLY A 295 -25.35 -4.89 15.90
N GLY A 296 -25.17 -6.18 16.22
CA GLY A 296 -23.90 -6.91 16.13
C GLY A 296 -23.48 -7.39 14.72
N GLY A 297 -24.19 -7.01 13.66
CA GLY A 297 -23.84 -7.42 12.29
C GLY A 297 -22.55 -6.76 11.77
N GLY A 298 -22.36 -5.47 12.09
CA GLY A 298 -21.15 -4.72 11.72
C GLY A 298 -19.90 -5.28 12.39
N ASP A 299 -20.00 -5.54 13.70
CA ASP A 299 -18.87 -6.02 14.50
C ASP A 299 -18.37 -7.39 14.03
N ARG A 300 -19.27 -8.29 13.61
CA ARG A 300 -18.91 -9.61 13.07
C ARG A 300 -18.18 -9.51 11.73
N LEU A 301 -18.64 -8.64 10.84
CA LEU A 301 -17.98 -8.42 9.55
C LEU A 301 -16.60 -7.78 9.75
N HIS A 302 -16.51 -6.79 10.62
CA HIS A 302 -15.24 -6.14 10.97
C HIS A 302 -14.25 -7.14 11.60
N ALA A 303 -14.72 -7.99 12.51
CA ALA A 303 -13.91 -9.07 13.09
C ALA A 303 -13.46 -10.10 12.05
N ALA A 304 -14.33 -10.49 11.11
CA ALA A 304 -13.99 -11.41 10.04
C ALA A 304 -12.95 -10.81 9.07
N ALA A 305 -13.09 -9.53 8.71
CA ALA A 305 -12.12 -8.82 7.90
C ALA A 305 -10.76 -8.72 8.61
N LYS A 306 -10.76 -8.36 9.91
CA LYS A 306 -9.53 -8.35 10.72
C LYS A 306 -8.84 -9.71 10.74
N ALA A 307 -9.60 -10.79 10.95
CA ALA A 307 -9.05 -12.15 10.91
C ALA A 307 -8.47 -12.52 9.53
N LEU A 308 -9.11 -12.08 8.44
CA LEU A 308 -8.64 -12.31 7.08
C LEU A 308 -7.32 -11.58 6.80
N VAL A 309 -7.19 -10.32 7.22
CA VAL A 309 -5.93 -9.55 7.14
C VAL A 309 -4.83 -10.22 7.96
N GLN A 310 -5.14 -10.66 9.19
CA GLN A 310 -4.22 -11.38 10.07
C GLN A 310 -3.67 -12.65 9.41
N ARG A 311 -4.56 -13.46 8.81
CA ARG A 311 -4.17 -14.67 8.07
C ARG A 311 -3.34 -14.33 6.83
N ALA A 312 -3.67 -13.25 6.12
CA ALA A 312 -2.92 -12.84 4.94
C ALA A 312 -1.49 -12.40 5.30
N VAL A 313 -1.34 -11.60 6.36
CA VAL A 313 -0.02 -11.17 6.87
C VAL A 313 0.79 -12.36 7.35
N HIS A 314 0.18 -13.27 8.14
CA HIS A 314 0.85 -14.48 8.58
C HIS A 314 1.30 -15.34 7.39
N SER A 315 0.43 -15.51 6.39
CA SER A 315 0.76 -16.27 5.18
C SER A 315 1.86 -15.62 4.34
N LEU A 316 1.90 -14.28 4.25
CA LEU A 316 2.99 -13.58 3.58
C LEU A 316 4.30 -13.66 4.36
N LYS A 317 4.24 -13.71 5.69
CA LYS A 317 5.41 -13.95 6.55
C LYS A 317 5.97 -15.36 6.37
N THR A 318 5.11 -16.39 6.37
CA THR A 318 5.55 -17.78 6.15
C THR A 318 6.14 -18.00 4.77
N ASP A 319 5.63 -17.28 3.78
CA ASP A 319 6.12 -17.36 2.39
C ASP A 319 7.39 -16.50 2.18
N GLY A 320 7.86 -15.83 3.23
CA GLY A 320 9.06 -14.99 3.18
C GLY A 320 8.92 -13.73 2.35
N VAL A 321 7.69 -13.21 2.19
CA VAL A 321 7.40 -11.92 1.54
C VAL A 321 7.48 -10.77 2.54
N LEU A 322 7.19 -11.04 3.81
CA LEU A 322 7.25 -10.07 4.91
C LEU A 322 8.17 -10.57 6.02
N GLU A 323 8.91 -9.65 6.62
CA GLU A 323 9.64 -9.87 7.87
C GLU A 323 8.99 -9.07 9.00
N LEU A 324 8.99 -9.61 10.23
CA LEU A 324 8.58 -8.89 11.43
C LEU A 324 9.81 -8.13 11.94
N VAL A 325 9.75 -6.79 11.90
CA VAL A 325 10.87 -5.92 12.27
C VAL A 325 10.80 -5.50 13.73
N ASP A 326 9.58 -5.31 14.24
CA ASP A 326 9.31 -4.92 15.62
C ASP A 326 8.11 -5.71 16.13
N ALA A 327 8.34 -6.58 17.11
CA ALA A 327 7.31 -7.43 17.69
C ALA A 327 6.35 -6.65 18.59
N ASP A 328 6.82 -5.59 19.26
CA ASP A 328 6.01 -4.79 20.18
C ASP A 328 5.07 -3.87 19.41
N ALA A 329 5.54 -3.34 18.27
CA ALA A 329 4.73 -2.51 17.38
C ALA A 329 3.91 -3.31 16.35
N ASP A 330 4.05 -4.64 16.32
CA ASP A 330 3.53 -5.53 15.27
C ASP A 330 3.85 -4.98 13.86
N ALA A 331 5.09 -4.55 13.67
CA ALA A 331 5.56 -3.88 12.46
C ALA A 331 6.28 -4.82 11.52
N TYR A 332 5.88 -4.79 10.25
CA TYR A 332 6.38 -5.64 9.19
C TYR A 332 7.10 -4.81 8.14
N ALA A 333 8.11 -5.39 7.51
CA ALA A 333 8.75 -4.84 6.32
C ALA A 333 8.72 -5.85 5.17
N PRO A 334 8.77 -5.39 3.91
CA PRO A 334 9.01 -6.27 2.77
C PRO A 334 10.35 -6.98 2.94
N PHE A 335 10.35 -8.30 2.81
CA PHE A 335 11.59 -9.06 2.80
C PHE A 335 12.24 -8.93 1.41
N ASP A 336 13.41 -8.29 1.36
CA ASP A 336 14.21 -8.18 0.16
C ASP A 336 15.27 -9.29 0.17
N ALA A 337 14.97 -10.39 -0.52
CA ALA A 337 15.88 -11.53 -0.62
C ALA A 337 17.25 -11.11 -1.15
N GLU A 338 17.32 -10.21 -2.14
CA GLU A 338 18.57 -9.74 -2.72
C GLU A 338 19.45 -9.00 -1.72
N ARG A 339 18.86 -8.10 -0.93
CA ARG A 339 19.62 -7.31 0.04
C ARG A 339 19.97 -8.09 1.30
N GLN A 340 19.08 -8.98 1.74
CA GLN A 340 19.19 -9.62 3.05
C GLN A 340 19.73 -11.04 2.99
N LEU A 341 19.30 -11.84 2.00
CA LEU A 341 19.61 -13.27 1.93
C LEU A 341 20.88 -13.56 1.15
N LEU A 342 21.11 -12.90 0.00
CA LEU A 342 22.29 -13.13 -0.85
C LEU A 342 23.62 -12.94 -0.07
N PRO A 343 23.84 -11.83 0.67
CA PRO A 343 25.07 -11.65 1.43
C PRO A 343 25.24 -12.69 2.54
N ALA A 344 24.14 -13.15 3.13
CA ALA A 344 24.17 -14.19 4.15
C ALA A 344 24.60 -15.53 3.53
N ILE A 345 23.99 -15.92 2.41
CA ILE A 345 24.36 -17.13 1.66
C ILE A 345 25.86 -17.10 1.32
N LEU A 346 26.35 -16.01 0.72
CA LEU A 346 27.76 -15.90 0.34
C LEU A 346 28.70 -16.03 1.54
N ARG A 347 28.37 -15.46 2.71
CA ARG A 347 29.15 -15.64 3.94
C ARG A 347 29.21 -17.10 4.38
N HIS A 348 28.07 -17.82 4.34
CA HIS A 348 28.03 -19.23 4.72
C HIS A 348 28.80 -20.12 3.73
N VAL A 349 28.65 -19.88 2.42
CA VAL A 349 29.40 -20.63 1.41
C VAL A 349 30.90 -20.35 1.52
N ALA A 350 31.33 -19.09 1.69
CA ALA A 350 32.74 -18.74 1.87
C ALA A 350 33.35 -19.38 3.13
N ARG A 351 32.59 -19.43 4.23
CA ARG A 351 32.99 -20.13 5.47
C ARG A 351 33.09 -21.65 5.29
N ALA A 352 32.27 -22.24 4.42
CA ALA A 352 32.37 -23.65 4.08
C ALA A 352 33.60 -23.92 3.18
N ALA A 353 33.91 -23.01 2.25
CA ALA A 353 35.08 -23.09 1.37
C ALA A 353 36.42 -23.11 2.14
N GLY A 354 36.49 -22.43 3.29
CA GLY A 354 37.66 -22.46 4.17
C GLY A 354 37.84 -23.77 4.98
N ARG A 355 36.88 -24.71 4.91
CA ARG A 355 36.95 -26.04 5.53
C ARG A 355 37.30 -27.08 4.47
N CYS A 356 37.85 -28.22 4.89
CA CYS A 356 38.36 -29.27 4.00
C CYS A 356 37.34 -29.80 2.97
N ASP A 357 36.04 -29.61 3.19
CA ASP A 357 34.98 -30.11 2.31
C ASP A 357 34.59 -29.16 1.17
N GLY A 358 34.91 -27.86 1.25
CA GLY A 358 34.74 -26.86 0.17
C GLY A 358 33.29 -26.54 -0.27
N ASP A 359 32.38 -27.50 -0.14
CA ASP A 359 31.02 -27.52 -0.67
C ASP A 359 29.99 -27.37 0.45
N ILE A 360 28.87 -26.71 0.13
CA ILE A 360 27.73 -26.63 1.03
C ILE A 360 26.46 -27.10 0.32
N THR A 361 25.75 -28.03 0.96
CA THR A 361 24.45 -28.49 0.46
C THR A 361 23.36 -27.47 0.78
N LEU A 362 22.31 -27.40 -0.03
CA LEU A 362 21.16 -26.53 0.22
C LEU A 362 20.55 -26.75 1.61
N ALA A 363 20.43 -28.02 2.02
CA ALA A 363 19.90 -28.41 3.32
C ALA A 363 20.77 -27.90 4.48
N ARG A 364 22.11 -27.98 4.33
CA ARG A 364 23.04 -27.44 5.33
C ARG A 364 23.00 -25.91 5.35
N LEU A 365 23.00 -25.26 4.19
CA LEU A 365 22.87 -23.81 4.06
C LEU A 365 21.59 -23.31 4.75
N ARG A 366 20.46 -24.00 4.55
CA ARG A 366 19.20 -23.71 5.24
C ARG A 366 19.35 -23.85 6.75
N ALA A 367 19.90 -24.97 7.24
CA ALA A 367 20.09 -25.19 8.67
C ALA A 367 20.97 -24.12 9.31
N GLU A 368 22.05 -23.71 8.64
CA GLU A 368 22.95 -22.65 9.12
C GLU A 368 22.28 -21.26 9.11
N LEU A 369 21.50 -20.94 8.07
CA LEU A 369 20.74 -19.69 8.02
C LEU A 369 19.63 -19.65 9.08
N GLN A 370 18.97 -20.77 9.36
CA GLN A 370 17.92 -20.86 10.37
C GLN A 370 18.43 -20.68 11.80
N GLN A 371 19.72 -20.93 12.06
CA GLN A 371 20.35 -20.63 13.34
C GLN A 371 20.51 -19.12 13.58
N HIS A 372 20.43 -18.31 12.53
CA HIS A 372 20.49 -16.87 12.64
C HIS A 372 19.08 -16.30 12.86
N GLU A 373 18.85 -15.62 13.98
CA GLU A 373 17.51 -15.13 14.38
C GLU A 373 16.81 -14.32 13.27
N ARG A 374 17.57 -13.54 12.51
CA ARG A 374 17.06 -12.74 11.38
C ARG A 374 16.52 -13.55 10.20
N HIS A 375 16.96 -14.80 10.02
CA HIS A 375 16.58 -15.64 8.87
C HIS A 375 15.79 -16.88 9.29
N ALA A 376 15.65 -17.15 10.59
CA ALA A 376 14.95 -18.31 11.15
C ALA A 376 13.56 -18.56 10.55
N PHE A 377 12.81 -17.48 10.27
CA PHE A 377 11.42 -17.56 9.83
C PHE A 377 11.21 -17.43 8.31
N VAL A 378 12.24 -17.02 7.57
CA VAL A 378 12.09 -16.53 6.19
C VAL A 378 12.57 -17.54 5.14
N VAL A 379 13.40 -18.50 5.54
CA VAL A 379 14.04 -19.41 4.60
C VAL A 379 13.15 -20.63 4.34
N SER A 380 12.15 -20.44 3.48
CA SER A 380 11.52 -21.55 2.77
C SER A 380 12.50 -22.13 1.74
N ASP A 381 12.37 -23.41 1.37
CA ASP A 381 13.23 -24.00 0.33
C ASP A 381 13.07 -23.28 -1.01
N ALA A 382 11.86 -22.79 -1.33
CA ALA A 382 11.60 -22.05 -2.57
C ALA A 382 12.33 -20.70 -2.58
N THR A 383 12.26 -19.94 -1.48
CA THR A 383 12.94 -18.65 -1.34
C THR A 383 14.46 -18.84 -1.40
N LEU A 384 14.98 -19.87 -0.73
CA LEU A 384 16.41 -20.17 -0.74
C LEU A 384 16.90 -20.57 -2.14
N ARG A 385 16.16 -21.43 -2.85
CA ARG A 385 16.49 -21.82 -4.22
C ARG A 385 16.52 -20.62 -5.17
N THR A 386 15.49 -19.78 -5.12
CA THR A 386 15.42 -18.56 -5.93
C THR A 386 16.62 -17.65 -5.66
N ALA A 387 16.99 -17.47 -4.39
CA ALA A 387 18.15 -16.66 -4.02
C ALA A 387 19.48 -17.27 -4.50
N VAL A 388 19.63 -18.59 -4.43
CA VAL A 388 20.82 -19.29 -4.94
C VAL A 388 20.89 -19.21 -6.46
N GLU A 389 19.77 -19.35 -7.17
CA GLU A 389 19.69 -19.17 -8.63
C GLU A 389 20.19 -17.79 -9.05
N VAL A 390 19.80 -16.72 -8.35
CA VAL A 390 20.32 -15.37 -8.61
C VAL A 390 21.83 -15.29 -8.42
N LEU A 391 22.39 -15.97 -7.40
CA LEU A 391 23.84 -16.01 -7.18
C LEU A 391 24.59 -16.82 -8.24
N LEU A 392 23.99 -17.90 -8.75
CA LEU A 392 24.52 -18.69 -9.86
C LEU A 392 24.55 -17.86 -11.15
N GLU A 393 23.45 -17.16 -11.46
CA GLU A 393 23.37 -16.25 -12.62
C GLU A 393 24.41 -15.13 -12.55
N ARG A 394 24.67 -14.61 -11.34
CA ARG A 394 25.71 -13.58 -11.10
C ARG A 394 27.14 -14.11 -11.06
N SER A 395 27.34 -15.41 -11.27
CA SER A 395 28.65 -16.05 -11.16
C SER A 395 29.34 -15.75 -9.81
N GLN A 396 28.57 -15.78 -8.72
CA GLN A 396 29.09 -15.67 -7.36
C GLN A 396 29.16 -17.05 -6.67
N LEU A 397 28.35 -17.98 -7.15
CA LEU A 397 28.37 -19.39 -6.79
C LEU A 397 28.47 -20.25 -8.06
N TYR A 398 28.85 -21.51 -7.91
CA TYR A 398 28.63 -22.56 -8.90
C TYR A 398 28.13 -23.84 -8.25
N GLU A 399 27.35 -24.62 -9.02
CA GLU A 399 26.80 -25.90 -8.57
C GLU A 399 27.81 -27.03 -8.89
N THR A 400 28.30 -27.74 -7.87
CA THR A 400 29.23 -28.88 -8.02
C THR A 400 28.50 -30.22 -8.11
N GLY A 401 27.23 -30.25 -7.71
CA GLY A 401 26.33 -31.39 -7.77
C GLY A 401 24.92 -30.95 -7.39
N ARG A 402 23.91 -31.81 -7.55
CA ARG A 402 22.52 -31.45 -7.29
C ARG A 402 22.34 -30.90 -5.87
N ASP A 403 21.97 -29.62 -5.78
CA ASP A 403 21.81 -28.90 -4.51
C ASP A 403 23.11 -28.77 -3.69
N VAL A 404 24.27 -28.77 -4.35
CA VAL A 404 25.60 -28.61 -3.76
C VAL A 404 26.30 -27.42 -4.41
N TYR A 405 26.64 -26.42 -3.61
CA TYR A 405 27.16 -25.14 -4.08
C TYR A 405 28.53 -24.84 -3.51
N ARG A 406 29.34 -24.13 -4.29
CA ARG A 406 30.65 -23.62 -3.89
C ARG A 406 30.80 -22.16 -4.33
N ALA A 407 31.49 -21.38 -3.51
CA ALA A 407 31.81 -19.99 -3.84
C ALA A 407 32.97 -19.95 -4.84
N LEU A 408 32.94 -18.96 -5.73
CA LEU A 408 34.02 -18.70 -6.68
C LEU A 408 35.27 -18.14 -6.00
#